data_AF-A0A349HTQ7-F1
#
_entry.id   AF-A0A349HTQ7-F1
#
_cell.length_a   1.000
_cell.length_b   1.000
_cell.length_c   1.000
_cell.angle_alpha   90.00
_cell.angle_beta   90.00
_cell.angle_gamma   90.00
#
_symmetry.space_group_name_H-M   'P 1'
#
loop_
_entity.id
_entity.type
_entity.pdbx_description
1 polymer ?
#
loop_
_entity_poly.entity_id
_entity_poly.type
_entity_poly.pdbx_seq_one_letter_code
_entity_poly.pdbx_strand_id
1 'polypeptide(L)'
;MTNNDKQRNILFFDLNERNLAVMVHSLFSSWMLSFLFEGQIFQQLAKEYNFASESIIIWSSAAMFSGLLLGGFTVKSKLHAKRLFLFSYPFFIALSLIFFFSPSILWTMGIITGSIVSGCCIAAWGFYFKSVSEKNERIKTAADMLIISNILMILLNVVAINISPNVGLTLSLVMLIFAFILGLRLPTDYNEDYGNKKDGSLSISNLLLFFYIFIVILTINSGLMYHVVNPAFEHHATLTSWYWAVPYVAVILILRIFSQKIMSSYILYVAIAMIGLSFIAFIALDRSAISYFIINTLMLGSYGVYDLFFWSIFGEMLDYHKNPAKILGTGLSANVLGIVAGGLIGNSLMANNLYSINPSLFAFAVVCVSLVLLPLLNKYLSTLLKGYTFLTAFVVMPEFKQNSQIDKISEYGNLSEREKQVALLLLQGKTYKTIAGELFISENTVKYYVKNIYSKFNIQSRAELIDMVAEKQN
;
A
#
# COMPACT_ATOMS: atom_id res chain seq x y z
N MET A 1 8.35 -20.05 41.31
CA MET A 1 7.52 -21.28 41.38
C MET A 1 6.56 -21.14 42.54
N THR A 2 5.27 -20.97 42.24
CA THR A 2 4.05 -21.32 43.02
C THR A 2 2.88 -20.76 42.19
N ASN A 3 2.48 -21.43 41.12
CA ASN A 3 1.46 -22.50 41.09
C ASN A 3 0.04 -21.96 41.35
N ASN A 4 -0.52 -21.26 40.35
CA ASN A 4 -1.97 -21.10 40.18
C ASN A 4 -2.42 -20.78 38.73
N ASP A 5 -1.60 -21.07 37.71
CA ASP A 5 -1.95 -20.88 36.29
C ASP A 5 -2.30 -22.19 35.57
N LYS A 6 -3.16 -23.00 36.19
CA LYS A 6 -3.77 -24.17 35.53
C LYS A 6 -5.28 -24.15 35.75
N GLN A 7 -5.98 -23.44 34.85
CA GLN A 7 -7.15 -23.96 34.14
C GLN A 7 -7.92 -22.82 33.44
N ARG A 8 -7.68 -22.67 32.14
CA ARG A 8 -8.74 -22.54 31.12
C ARG A 8 -8.13 -22.84 29.75
N ASN A 9 -7.80 -24.11 29.55
CA ASN A 9 -7.62 -24.68 28.23
C ASN A 9 -8.98 -24.69 27.52
N ILE A 10 -9.29 -23.60 26.82
CA ILE A 10 -10.22 -23.64 25.70
C ILE A 10 -9.35 -23.74 24.45
N LEU A 11 -9.54 -24.84 23.74
CA LEU A 11 -8.76 -25.38 22.63
C LEU A 11 -8.71 -24.38 21.45
N PHE A 12 -7.77 -23.42 21.45
CA PHE A 12 -7.49 -22.57 20.29
C PHE A 12 -6.00 -22.22 20.24
N PHE A 13 -5.34 -22.65 19.16
CA PHE A 13 -3.95 -22.43 18.76
C PHE A 13 -3.25 -21.26 19.46
N ASP A 14 -2.12 -21.55 20.12
CA ASP A 14 -1.20 -20.55 20.68
C ASP A 14 -0.43 -19.89 19.51
N LEU A 15 -1.05 -18.87 18.92
CA LEU A 15 -0.52 -18.15 17.76
C LEU A 15 0.42 -17.05 18.25
N ASN A 16 1.64 -17.01 17.71
CA ASN A 16 2.54 -15.88 17.88
C ASN A 16 1.84 -14.57 17.44
N GLU A 17 2.13 -13.45 18.10
CA GLU A 17 1.47 -12.14 17.91
C GLU A 17 1.40 -11.71 16.44
N ARG A 18 2.47 -11.96 15.68
CA ARG A 18 2.51 -11.73 14.23
C ARG A 18 1.43 -12.49 13.49
N ASN A 19 1.34 -13.80 13.71
CA ASN A 19 0.37 -14.65 13.00
C ASN A 19 -1.06 -14.30 13.41
N LEU A 20 -1.27 -13.95 14.69
CA LEU A 20 -2.56 -13.47 15.18
C LEU A 20 -2.98 -12.17 14.46
N ALA A 21 -2.10 -11.17 14.40
CA ALA A 21 -2.40 -9.88 13.77
C ALA A 21 -2.61 -9.99 12.26
N VAL A 22 -1.82 -10.83 11.58
CA VAL A 22 -2.01 -11.15 10.16
C VAL A 22 -3.36 -11.82 9.95
N MET A 23 -3.70 -12.83 10.75
CA MET A 23 -4.96 -13.56 10.58
C MET A 23 -6.19 -12.69 10.86
N VAL A 24 -6.18 -11.87 11.92
CA VAL A 24 -7.28 -10.91 12.20
C VAL A 24 -7.50 -10.00 11.00
N HIS A 25 -6.43 -9.42 10.46
CA HIS A 25 -6.52 -8.53 9.33
C HIS A 25 -6.97 -9.26 8.06
N SER A 26 -6.44 -10.45 7.78
CA SER A 26 -6.80 -11.20 6.58
C SER A 26 -8.25 -11.65 6.56
N LEU A 27 -8.81 -12.05 7.71
CA LEU A 27 -10.24 -12.39 7.83
C LEU A 27 -11.11 -11.16 7.57
N PHE A 28 -10.80 -10.04 8.22
CA PHE A 28 -11.50 -8.77 7.99
C PHE A 28 -11.38 -8.31 6.53
N SER A 29 -10.18 -8.31 5.96
CA SER A 29 -9.93 -7.89 4.59
C SER A 29 -10.58 -8.82 3.57
N SER A 30 -10.70 -10.12 3.85
CA SER A 30 -11.43 -11.04 2.98
C SER A 30 -12.91 -10.68 2.87
N TRP A 31 -13.57 -10.32 3.98
CA TRP A 31 -14.94 -9.79 3.97
C TRP A 31 -15.01 -8.48 3.20
N MET A 32 -14.13 -7.53 3.52
CA MET A 32 -14.16 -6.20 2.90
C MET A 32 -13.96 -6.27 1.37
N LEU A 33 -13.01 -7.07 0.88
CA LEU A 33 -12.71 -7.22 -0.54
C LEU A 33 -13.76 -8.05 -1.30
N SER A 34 -14.42 -9.01 -0.65
CA SER A 34 -15.47 -9.81 -1.29
C SER A 34 -16.84 -9.14 -1.26
N PHE A 35 -17.08 -8.20 -0.32
CA PHE A 35 -18.39 -7.60 -0.11
C PHE A 35 -18.46 -6.09 -0.39
N LEU A 36 -17.51 -5.28 0.10
CA LEU A 36 -17.59 -3.81 0.02
C LEU A 36 -16.81 -3.24 -1.17
N PHE A 37 -15.52 -3.56 -1.28
CA PHE A 37 -14.61 -2.92 -2.24
C PHE A 37 -14.55 -3.74 -3.54
N GLU A 38 -15.28 -3.31 -4.57
CA GLU A 38 -15.44 -4.08 -5.83
C GLU A 38 -15.95 -5.53 -5.59
N GLY A 39 -16.70 -5.71 -4.49
CA GLY A 39 -17.02 -7.01 -3.93
C GLY A 39 -18.03 -7.80 -4.77
N GLN A 40 -17.67 -9.04 -5.12
CA GLN A 40 -18.51 -9.94 -5.91
C GLN A 40 -19.80 -10.35 -5.17
N ILE A 41 -19.78 -10.45 -3.83
CA ILE A 41 -20.99 -10.77 -3.05
C ILE A 41 -22.06 -9.71 -3.28
N PHE A 42 -21.71 -8.41 -3.14
CA PHE A 42 -22.66 -7.33 -3.35
C PHE A 42 -23.12 -7.24 -4.81
N GLN A 43 -22.20 -7.41 -5.77
CA GLN A 43 -22.54 -7.41 -7.20
C GLN A 43 -23.55 -8.51 -7.55
N GLN A 44 -23.35 -9.73 -7.04
CA GLN A 44 -24.28 -10.84 -7.29
C GLN A 44 -25.63 -10.65 -6.58
N LEU A 45 -25.63 -10.16 -5.33
CA LEU A 45 -26.88 -9.78 -4.65
C LEU A 45 -27.64 -8.72 -5.44
N ALA A 46 -26.96 -7.68 -5.90
CA ALA A 46 -27.59 -6.62 -6.69
C ALA A 46 -28.16 -7.16 -8.01
N LYS A 47 -27.46 -8.10 -8.66
CA LYS A 47 -27.92 -8.76 -9.89
C LYS A 47 -29.20 -9.58 -9.66
N GLU A 48 -29.30 -10.32 -8.55
CA GLU A 48 -30.52 -11.09 -8.21
C GLU A 48 -31.77 -10.20 -8.07
N TYR A 49 -31.61 -8.99 -7.55
CA TYR A 49 -32.71 -8.04 -7.36
C TYR A 49 -32.86 -6.98 -8.45
N ASN A 50 -32.09 -7.06 -9.55
CA ASN A 50 -32.00 -6.01 -10.58
C ASN A 50 -31.73 -4.60 -10.00
N PHE A 51 -30.92 -4.55 -8.95
CA PHE A 51 -30.55 -3.31 -8.26
C PHE A 51 -29.36 -2.63 -8.95
N ALA A 52 -29.47 -1.32 -9.20
CA ALA A 52 -28.41 -0.57 -9.88
C ALA A 52 -27.17 -0.39 -8.99
N SER A 53 -26.18 -1.28 -9.11
CA SER A 53 -24.98 -1.31 -8.26
C SER A 53 -23.78 -0.53 -8.78
N GLU A 54 -23.68 -0.26 -10.09
CA GLU A 54 -22.45 0.32 -10.70
C GLU A 54 -22.01 1.64 -10.07
N SER A 55 -22.95 2.59 -9.90
CA SER A 55 -22.65 3.87 -9.28
C SER A 55 -22.28 3.71 -7.80
N ILE A 56 -22.96 2.81 -7.09
CA ILE A 56 -22.73 2.55 -5.66
C ILE A 56 -21.34 1.97 -5.43
N ILE A 57 -20.85 1.11 -6.31
CA ILE A 57 -19.51 0.54 -6.24
C ILE A 57 -18.44 1.64 -6.33
N ILE A 58 -18.56 2.56 -7.30
CA ILE A 58 -17.63 3.70 -7.43
C ILE A 58 -17.69 4.59 -6.17
N TRP A 59 -18.90 4.91 -5.70
CA TRP A 59 -19.08 5.69 -4.47
C TRP A 59 -18.53 4.98 -3.24
N SER A 60 -18.61 3.65 -3.18
CA SER A 60 -18.05 2.84 -2.10
C SER A 60 -16.52 2.96 -2.05
N SER A 61 -15.87 2.93 -3.21
CA SER A 61 -14.43 3.11 -3.35
C SER A 61 -14.01 4.54 -2.97
N ALA A 62 -14.78 5.56 -3.35
CA ALA A 62 -14.56 6.94 -2.89
C ALA A 62 -14.79 7.12 -1.36
N ALA A 63 -15.73 6.38 -0.78
CA ALA A 63 -15.95 6.36 0.67
C ALA A 63 -14.77 5.68 1.39
N MET A 64 -14.23 4.59 0.83
CA MET A 64 -13.02 3.92 1.33
C MET A 64 -11.82 4.86 1.33
N PHE A 65 -11.62 5.65 0.26
CA PHE A 65 -10.60 6.70 0.19
C PHE A 65 -10.72 7.69 1.36
N SER A 66 -11.95 8.17 1.60
CA SER A 66 -12.23 9.11 2.69
C SER A 66 -11.96 8.46 4.07
N GLY A 67 -12.35 7.20 4.25
CA GLY A 67 -12.08 6.41 5.44
C GLY A 67 -10.60 6.21 5.72
N LEU A 68 -9.81 5.90 4.69
CA LEU A 68 -8.35 5.73 4.81
C LEU A 68 -7.66 7.02 5.27
N LEU A 69 -8.03 8.16 4.68
CA LEU A 69 -7.54 9.47 5.13
C LEU A 69 -7.95 9.75 6.58
N LEU A 70 -9.25 9.65 6.88
CA LEU A 70 -9.78 9.91 8.22
C LEU A 70 -9.08 9.03 9.27
N GLY A 71 -8.98 7.72 9.05
CA GLY A 71 -8.28 6.80 9.94
C GLY A 71 -6.82 7.15 10.12
N GLY A 72 -6.13 7.57 9.05
CA GLY A 72 -4.73 7.96 9.10
C GLY A 72 -4.44 9.18 9.98
N PHE A 73 -5.37 10.15 10.04
CA PHE A 73 -5.21 11.35 10.86
C PHE A 73 -5.81 11.22 12.27
N THR A 74 -6.85 10.40 12.44
CA THR A 74 -7.59 10.28 13.71
C THR A 74 -7.01 9.24 14.67
N VAL A 75 -6.50 8.11 14.15
CA VAL A 75 -5.98 7.02 14.99
C VAL A 75 -4.53 7.30 15.36
N LYS A 76 -4.26 7.46 16.66
CA LYS A 76 -2.95 7.92 17.17
C LYS A 76 -2.16 6.87 17.96
N SER A 77 -2.74 5.71 18.25
CA SER A 77 -2.05 4.67 19.04
C SER A 77 -2.56 3.26 18.73
N LYS A 78 -1.78 2.24 19.10
CA LYS A 78 -2.17 0.82 19.06
C LYS A 78 -3.45 0.51 19.87
N LEU A 79 -3.65 1.16 21.03
CA LEU A 79 -4.87 1.02 21.83
C LEU A 79 -6.12 1.53 21.10
N HIS A 80 -6.05 2.74 20.53
CA HIS A 80 -7.11 3.31 19.69
C HIS A 80 -7.41 2.43 18.47
N ALA A 81 -6.39 1.83 17.84
CA ALA A 81 -6.57 0.89 16.75
C ALA A 81 -7.33 -0.38 17.19
N LYS A 82 -6.95 -1.01 18.31
CA LYS A 82 -7.69 -2.17 18.84
C LYS A 82 -9.15 -1.84 19.14
N ARG A 83 -9.40 -0.71 19.82
CA ARG A 83 -10.76 -0.26 20.13
C ARG A 83 -11.57 -0.07 18.85
N LEU A 84 -10.98 0.58 17.84
CA LEU A 84 -11.63 0.74 16.54
C LEU A 84 -12.03 -0.61 15.94
N PHE A 85 -11.15 -1.61 15.93
CA PHE A 85 -11.49 -2.95 15.41
C PHE A 85 -12.63 -3.59 16.19
N LEU A 86 -12.56 -3.57 17.52
CA LEU A 86 -13.57 -4.20 18.37
C LEU A 86 -14.95 -3.54 18.31
N PHE A 87 -15.04 -2.24 18.05
CA PHE A 87 -16.32 -1.58 17.80
C PHE A 87 -16.80 -1.74 16.35
N SER A 88 -15.88 -1.76 15.39
CA SER A 88 -16.24 -1.81 13.97
C SER A 88 -16.68 -3.19 13.52
N TYR A 89 -16.11 -4.28 14.05
CA TYR A 89 -16.49 -5.62 13.59
C TYR A 89 -17.95 -6.00 13.93
N PRO A 90 -18.47 -5.76 15.15
CA PRO A 90 -19.90 -5.92 15.42
C PRO A 90 -20.78 -5.01 14.54
N PHE A 91 -20.32 -3.78 14.27
CA PHE A 91 -21.00 -2.87 13.34
C PHE A 91 -21.05 -3.46 11.93
N PHE A 92 -19.96 -4.01 11.41
CA PHE A 92 -19.92 -4.66 10.10
C PHE A 92 -20.81 -5.90 10.04
N ILE A 93 -20.87 -6.69 11.11
CA ILE A 93 -21.78 -7.84 11.21
C ILE A 93 -23.23 -7.36 11.11
N ALA A 94 -23.62 -6.37 11.92
CA ALA A 94 -24.97 -5.80 11.89
C ALA A 94 -25.32 -5.19 10.52
N LEU A 95 -24.35 -4.52 9.89
CA LEU A 95 -24.48 -3.91 8.57
C LEU A 95 -24.66 -4.96 7.48
N SER A 96 -23.86 -6.03 7.48
CA SER A 96 -23.99 -7.12 6.51
C SER A 96 -25.31 -7.88 6.65
N LEU A 97 -25.91 -7.95 7.84
CA LEU A 97 -27.22 -8.58 8.03
C LEU A 97 -28.36 -7.88 7.26
N ILE A 98 -28.22 -6.59 6.95
CA ILE A 98 -29.20 -5.82 6.17
C ILE A 98 -29.38 -6.42 4.76
N PHE A 99 -28.36 -7.07 4.22
CA PHE A 99 -28.32 -7.54 2.84
C PHE A 99 -28.98 -8.92 2.64
N PHE A 100 -29.45 -9.56 3.72
CA PHE A 100 -30.39 -10.70 3.61
C PHE A 100 -31.83 -10.27 3.32
N PHE A 101 -32.13 -8.98 3.49
CA PHE A 101 -33.45 -8.41 3.22
C PHE A 101 -33.46 -7.73 1.86
N SER A 102 -34.66 -7.56 1.29
CA SER A 102 -34.84 -6.90 -0.01
C SER A 102 -34.19 -5.51 -0.06
N PRO A 103 -33.70 -5.08 -1.25
CA PRO A 103 -32.99 -3.82 -1.38
C PRO A 103 -33.79 -2.63 -0.86
N SER A 104 -33.12 -1.79 -0.09
CA SER A 104 -33.66 -0.54 0.45
C SER A 104 -32.58 0.53 0.47
N ILE A 105 -32.92 1.75 0.87
CA ILE A 105 -31.94 2.83 1.09
C ILE A 105 -30.80 2.40 2.04
N LEU A 106 -31.07 1.42 2.92
CA LEU A 106 -30.11 0.87 3.86
C LEU A 106 -28.96 0.11 3.17
N TRP A 107 -29.17 -0.44 1.96
CA TRP A 107 -28.08 -1.07 1.21
C TRP A 107 -27.03 -0.02 0.82
N THR A 108 -27.47 1.09 0.22
CA THR A 108 -26.57 2.19 -0.17
C THR A 108 -25.88 2.80 1.04
N MET A 109 -26.63 3.07 2.12
CA MET A 109 -26.06 3.58 3.36
C MET A 109 -25.07 2.58 3.97
N GLY A 110 -25.39 1.29 3.95
CA GLY A 110 -24.54 0.21 4.43
C GLY A 110 -23.22 0.13 3.67
N ILE A 111 -23.26 0.09 2.34
CA ILE A 111 -22.02 0.04 1.53
C ILE A 111 -21.15 1.28 1.79
N ILE A 112 -21.72 2.49 1.77
CA ILE A 112 -20.95 3.73 1.92
C ILE A 112 -20.36 3.84 3.34
N THR A 113 -21.17 3.64 4.38
CA THR A 113 -20.70 3.75 5.77
C THR A 113 -19.74 2.61 6.12
N GLY A 114 -20.01 1.40 5.65
CA GLY A 114 -19.13 0.23 5.76
C GLY A 114 -17.77 0.50 5.16
N SER A 115 -17.71 1.10 3.96
CA SER A 115 -16.45 1.45 3.30
C SER A 115 -15.65 2.53 4.04
N ILE A 116 -16.29 3.57 4.57
CA ILE A 116 -15.59 4.60 5.37
C ILE A 116 -14.96 4.00 6.63
N VAL A 117 -15.73 3.20 7.38
CA VAL A 117 -15.26 2.60 8.63
C VAL A 117 -14.20 1.53 8.35
N SER A 118 -14.35 0.77 7.25
CA SER A 118 -13.34 -0.20 6.81
C SER A 118 -12.03 0.48 6.44
N GLY A 119 -12.07 1.60 5.73
CA GLY A 119 -10.88 2.41 5.41
C GLY A 119 -10.17 2.88 6.68
N CYS A 120 -10.93 3.30 7.70
CA CYS A 120 -10.35 3.66 9.00
C CYS A 120 -9.63 2.47 9.65
N CYS A 121 -10.21 1.27 9.57
CA CYS A 121 -9.62 0.05 10.11
C CYS A 121 -8.32 -0.34 9.37
N ILE A 122 -8.30 -0.26 8.04
CA ILE A 122 -7.09 -0.54 7.24
C ILE A 122 -5.96 0.44 7.61
N ALA A 123 -6.25 1.73 7.70
CA ALA A 123 -5.25 2.72 8.13
C ALA A 123 -4.72 2.40 9.54
N ALA A 124 -5.61 2.11 10.48
CA ALA A 124 -5.26 1.77 11.86
C ALA A 124 -4.39 0.51 11.98
N TRP A 125 -4.49 -0.42 11.02
CA TRP A 125 -3.64 -1.61 10.98
C TRP A 125 -2.15 -1.28 10.88
N GLY A 126 -1.77 -0.07 10.45
CA GLY A 126 -0.37 0.37 10.40
C GLY A 126 0.35 0.26 11.74
N PHE A 127 -0.35 0.40 12.87
CA PHE A 127 0.23 0.16 14.19
C PHE A 127 0.62 -1.30 14.40
N TYR A 128 -0.27 -2.23 14.04
CA TYR A 128 0.00 -3.65 14.14
C TYR A 128 1.08 -4.06 13.15
N PHE A 129 0.99 -3.62 11.89
CA PHE A 129 2.00 -3.89 10.87
C PHE A 129 3.40 -3.46 11.34
N LYS A 130 3.54 -2.27 11.93
CA LYS A 130 4.81 -1.82 12.51
C LYS A 130 5.27 -2.67 13.70
N SER A 131 4.36 -2.97 14.63
CA SER A 131 4.71 -3.62 15.90
C SER A 131 5.01 -5.11 15.78
N VAL A 132 4.32 -5.83 14.90
CA VAL A 132 4.42 -7.29 14.79
C VAL A 132 5.47 -7.76 13.80
N SER A 133 6.13 -6.84 13.10
CA SER A 133 7.14 -7.17 12.10
C SER A 133 8.45 -6.45 12.35
N GLU A 134 9.50 -7.25 12.55
CA GLU A 134 10.88 -6.76 12.53
C GLU A 134 11.22 -6.21 11.13
N LYS A 135 12.15 -5.25 11.07
CA LYS A 135 12.49 -4.55 9.81
C LYS A 135 12.79 -5.50 8.65
N ASN A 136 13.44 -6.64 8.91
CA ASN A 136 13.82 -7.62 7.89
C ASN A 136 12.71 -8.61 7.51
N GLU A 137 11.61 -8.68 8.29
CA GLU A 137 10.49 -9.60 8.07
C GLU A 137 9.20 -8.91 7.62
N ARG A 138 9.21 -7.57 7.49
CA ARG A 138 8.03 -6.79 7.09
C ARG A 138 7.46 -7.22 5.74
N ILE A 139 8.34 -7.47 4.76
CA ILE A 139 7.93 -7.95 3.42
C ILE A 139 7.21 -9.29 3.51
N LYS A 140 7.73 -10.23 4.32
CA LYS A 140 7.08 -11.54 4.53
C LYS A 140 5.72 -11.40 5.20
N THR A 141 5.61 -10.47 6.16
CA THR A 141 4.36 -10.18 6.88
C THR A 141 3.30 -9.57 5.96
N ALA A 142 3.70 -8.62 5.11
CA ALA A 142 2.82 -8.07 4.07
C ALA A 142 2.41 -9.14 3.05
N ALA A 143 3.36 -9.98 2.59
CA ALA A 143 3.06 -11.07 1.69
C ALA A 143 2.05 -12.07 2.30
N ASP A 144 2.29 -12.52 3.55
CA ASP A 144 1.37 -13.43 4.26
C ASP A 144 -0.04 -12.83 4.35
N MET A 145 -0.12 -11.55 4.73
CA MET A 145 -1.40 -10.83 4.81
C MET A 145 -2.10 -10.81 3.45
N LEU A 146 -1.42 -10.40 2.37
CA LEU A 146 -2.00 -10.29 1.04
C LEU A 146 -2.44 -11.67 0.51
N ILE A 147 -1.60 -12.69 0.66
CA ILE A 147 -1.89 -14.06 0.22
C ILE A 147 -3.14 -14.60 0.93
N ILE A 148 -3.16 -14.56 2.27
CA ILE A 148 -4.27 -15.15 3.04
C ILE A 148 -5.57 -14.40 2.76
N SER A 149 -5.53 -13.06 2.70
CA SER A 149 -6.73 -12.25 2.40
C SER A 149 -7.31 -12.60 1.03
N ASN A 150 -6.45 -12.74 0.01
CA ASN A 150 -6.89 -13.01 -1.36
C ASN A 150 -7.34 -14.46 -1.56
N ILE A 151 -6.72 -15.44 -0.89
CA ILE A 151 -7.20 -16.83 -0.93
C ILE A 151 -8.60 -16.95 -0.31
N LEU A 152 -8.82 -16.31 0.84
CA LEU A 152 -10.13 -16.28 1.49
C LEU A 152 -11.15 -15.51 0.64
N MET A 153 -10.77 -14.41 0.02
CA MET A 153 -11.62 -13.67 -0.92
C MET A 153 -12.01 -14.53 -2.13
N ILE A 154 -11.08 -15.29 -2.73
CA ILE A 154 -11.39 -16.23 -3.83
C ILE A 154 -12.44 -17.24 -3.37
N LEU A 155 -12.26 -17.84 -2.18
CA LEU A 155 -13.23 -18.79 -1.62
C LEU A 155 -14.62 -18.16 -1.51
N LEU A 156 -14.71 -16.94 -0.95
CA LEU A 156 -15.96 -16.21 -0.79
C LEU A 156 -16.62 -15.90 -2.15
N ASN A 157 -15.83 -15.44 -3.12
CA ASN A 157 -16.33 -15.09 -4.46
C ASN A 157 -16.83 -16.33 -5.22
N VAL A 158 -16.11 -17.45 -5.14
CA VAL A 158 -16.52 -18.72 -5.77
C VAL A 158 -17.84 -19.20 -5.22
N VAL A 159 -18.03 -19.15 -3.89
CA VAL A 159 -19.28 -19.52 -3.24
C VAL A 159 -20.41 -18.57 -3.65
N ALA A 160 -20.14 -17.26 -3.68
CA ALA A 160 -21.15 -16.25 -4.06
C ALA A 160 -21.63 -16.41 -5.51
N ILE A 161 -20.71 -16.69 -6.44
CA ILE A 161 -21.02 -16.77 -7.88
C ILE A 161 -21.58 -18.13 -8.28
N ASN A 162 -21.05 -19.23 -7.74
CA ASN A 162 -21.39 -20.58 -8.21
C ASN A 162 -22.40 -21.32 -7.33
N ILE A 163 -22.64 -20.88 -6.09
CA ILE A 163 -23.60 -21.51 -5.17
C ILE A 163 -24.77 -20.57 -4.91
N SER A 164 -24.53 -19.46 -4.22
CA SER A 164 -25.51 -18.40 -3.97
C SER A 164 -24.84 -17.23 -3.27
N PRO A 165 -25.19 -15.97 -3.62
CA PRO A 165 -24.65 -14.80 -2.96
C PRO A 165 -25.00 -14.73 -1.46
N ASN A 166 -26.16 -15.25 -1.04
CA ASN A 166 -26.54 -15.33 0.37
C ASN A 166 -25.65 -16.28 1.17
N VAL A 167 -25.22 -17.39 0.57
CA VAL A 167 -24.27 -18.33 1.18
C VAL A 167 -22.88 -17.68 1.27
N GLY A 168 -22.46 -16.96 0.22
CA GLY A 168 -21.23 -16.17 0.23
C GLY A 168 -21.22 -15.11 1.34
N LEU A 169 -22.32 -14.35 1.47
CA LEU A 169 -22.50 -13.36 2.55
C LEU A 169 -22.45 -14.01 3.93
N THR A 170 -23.12 -15.15 4.12
CA THR A 170 -23.10 -15.90 5.38
C THR A 170 -21.68 -16.34 5.75
N LEU A 171 -20.92 -16.88 4.79
CA LEU A 171 -19.54 -17.28 5.01
C LEU A 171 -18.64 -16.08 5.35
N SER A 172 -18.87 -14.93 4.70
CA SER A 172 -18.12 -13.70 5.00
C SER A 172 -18.40 -13.16 6.41
N LEU A 173 -19.63 -13.33 6.91
CA LEU A 173 -19.99 -13.01 8.31
C LEU A 173 -19.27 -13.91 9.30
N VAL A 174 -19.13 -15.20 8.98
CA VAL A 174 -18.33 -16.14 9.80
C VAL A 174 -16.88 -15.67 9.89
N MET A 175 -16.29 -15.20 8.78
CA MET A 175 -14.94 -14.63 8.77
C MET A 175 -14.83 -13.40 9.69
N LEU A 176 -15.80 -12.48 9.66
CA LEU A 176 -15.84 -11.32 10.56
C LEU A 176 -15.98 -11.72 12.04
N ILE A 177 -16.84 -12.68 12.36
CA ILE A 177 -17.00 -13.17 13.73
C ILE A 177 -15.67 -13.75 14.22
N PHE A 178 -14.98 -14.53 13.38
CA PHE A 178 -13.68 -15.08 13.74
C PHE A 178 -12.61 -13.98 13.88
N ALA A 179 -12.62 -12.97 13.00
CA ALA A 179 -11.76 -11.79 13.11
C ALA A 179 -11.99 -11.04 14.44
N PHE A 180 -13.23 -10.93 14.90
CA PHE A 180 -13.59 -10.33 16.19
C PHE A 180 -13.09 -11.14 17.37
N ILE A 181 -13.33 -12.46 17.39
CA ILE A 181 -12.87 -13.35 18.45
C ILE A 181 -11.34 -13.29 18.60
N LEU A 182 -10.62 -13.33 17.47
CA LEU A 182 -9.17 -13.20 17.46
C LEU A 182 -8.71 -11.77 17.81
N GLY A 183 -9.45 -10.75 17.36
CA GLY A 183 -9.20 -9.34 17.63
C GLY A 183 -9.21 -9.00 19.14
N LEU A 184 -10.00 -9.72 19.94
CA LEU A 184 -10.00 -9.58 21.39
C LEU A 184 -8.62 -9.89 22.01
N ARG A 185 -7.88 -10.82 21.40
CA ARG A 185 -6.54 -11.26 21.84
C ARG A 185 -5.41 -10.36 21.34
N LEU A 186 -5.68 -9.37 20.50
CA LEU A 186 -4.62 -8.48 20.00
C LEU A 186 -3.91 -7.73 21.14
N PRO A 187 -2.57 -7.66 21.13
CA PRO A 187 -1.83 -6.96 22.17
C PRO A 187 -2.13 -5.45 22.14
N THR A 188 -2.08 -4.84 23.32
CA THR A 188 -2.17 -3.39 23.52
C THR A 188 -0.99 -2.95 24.35
N ASP A 189 0.13 -2.68 23.71
CA ASP A 189 1.29 -2.15 24.43
C ASP A 189 0.98 -0.72 24.86
N TYR A 190 1.00 -0.48 26.17
CA TYR A 190 0.72 0.82 26.79
C TYR A 190 1.88 1.82 26.65
N ASN A 191 3.07 1.37 26.20
CA ASN A 191 4.34 2.04 26.50
C ASN A 191 5.13 2.63 25.32
N GLU A 192 4.66 2.57 24.08
CA GLU A 192 5.32 3.32 22.99
C GLU A 192 4.61 4.66 22.77
N ASP A 193 4.99 5.65 23.57
CA ASP A 193 4.60 7.05 23.39
C ASP A 193 5.25 7.61 22.10
N TYR A 194 4.65 7.29 20.95
CA TYR A 194 5.11 7.73 19.64
C TYR A 194 5.12 9.27 19.47
N GLY A 195 4.57 10.01 20.43
CA GLY A 195 4.54 11.48 20.43
C GLY A 195 5.88 12.16 20.73
N ASN A 196 6.76 11.52 21.51
CA ASN A 196 7.85 12.22 22.22
C ASN A 196 9.28 12.09 21.63
N LYS A 197 9.47 11.50 20.45
CA LYS A 197 10.79 11.55 19.79
C LYS A 197 11.07 12.96 19.25
N LYS A 198 12.18 13.55 19.70
CA LYS A 198 12.70 14.88 19.32
C LYS A 198 12.73 15.07 17.79
N ASP A 199 12.43 16.30 17.36
CA ASP A 199 12.41 16.80 15.98
C ASP A 199 13.79 16.76 15.29
N GLY A 200 14.26 15.56 14.98
CA GLY A 200 15.30 15.33 13.98
C GLY A 200 14.71 14.94 12.63
N SER A 201 13.42 15.19 12.38
CA SER A 201 12.73 14.63 11.21
C SER A 201 13.27 15.25 9.92
N LEU A 202 14.14 14.51 9.25
CA LEU A 202 14.31 14.61 7.81
C LEU A 202 12.91 14.66 7.19
N SER A 203 12.59 15.72 6.45
CA SER A 203 11.24 15.91 5.90
C SER A 203 10.98 14.88 4.79
N ILE A 204 10.49 13.70 5.18
CA ILE A 204 10.14 12.60 4.26
C ILE A 204 8.95 12.97 3.36
N SER A 205 8.33 14.14 3.58
CA SER A 205 7.17 14.64 2.84
C SER A 205 7.36 14.60 1.32
N ASN A 206 8.55 14.97 0.83
CA ASN A 206 8.82 14.93 -0.61
C ASN A 206 8.87 13.49 -1.13
N LEU A 207 9.52 12.58 -0.39
CA LEU A 207 9.57 11.17 -0.74
C LEU A 207 8.16 10.56 -0.76
N LEU A 208 7.34 10.86 0.27
CA LEU A 208 5.95 10.42 0.34
C LEU A 208 5.12 10.95 -0.82
N LEU A 209 5.25 12.24 -1.16
CA LEU A 209 4.51 12.85 -2.26
C LEU A 209 4.81 12.16 -3.60
N PHE A 210 6.09 11.99 -3.94
CA PHE A 210 6.47 11.30 -5.18
C PHE A 210 6.03 9.83 -5.18
N PHE A 211 6.13 9.15 -4.04
CA PHE A 211 5.63 7.80 -3.89
C PHE A 211 4.11 7.70 -4.07
N TYR A 212 3.34 8.68 -3.57
CA TYR A 212 1.89 8.71 -3.74
C TYR A 212 1.50 8.99 -5.18
N ILE A 213 2.19 9.91 -5.87
CA ILE A 213 2.01 10.14 -7.30
C ILE A 213 2.30 8.85 -8.09
N PHE A 214 3.35 8.11 -7.71
CA PHE A 214 3.70 6.83 -8.32
C PHE A 214 2.58 5.81 -8.18
N ILE A 215 2.05 5.66 -6.96
CA ILE A 215 0.93 4.77 -6.66
C ILE A 215 -0.29 5.15 -7.50
N VAL A 216 -0.69 6.43 -7.53
CA VAL A 216 -1.86 6.89 -8.29
C VAL A 216 -1.73 6.55 -9.78
N ILE A 217 -0.60 6.90 -10.40
CA ILE A 217 -0.37 6.65 -11.83
C ILE A 217 -0.47 5.16 -12.17
N LEU A 218 0.05 4.30 -11.29
CA LEU A 218 0.04 2.87 -11.49
C LEU A 218 -1.36 2.27 -11.33
N THR A 219 -2.08 2.71 -10.31
CA THR A 219 -3.36 2.12 -9.88
C THR A 219 -4.56 2.62 -10.70
N ILE A 220 -4.40 3.69 -11.48
CA ILE A 220 -5.32 4.06 -12.57
C ILE A 220 -5.57 2.88 -13.50
N ASN A 221 -4.54 2.10 -13.83
CA ASN A 221 -4.69 0.92 -14.68
C ASN A 221 -5.59 -0.14 -14.03
N SER A 222 -5.55 -0.29 -12.70
CA SER A 222 -6.43 -1.21 -11.97
C SER A 222 -7.89 -0.76 -12.03
N GLY A 223 -8.16 0.54 -11.97
CA GLY A 223 -9.50 1.09 -12.19
C GLY A 223 -10.03 0.81 -13.61
N LEU A 224 -9.18 0.98 -14.62
CA LEU A 224 -9.50 0.62 -16.01
C LEU A 224 -9.76 -0.88 -16.18
N MET A 225 -9.01 -1.73 -15.48
CA MET A 225 -9.25 -3.18 -15.48
C MET A 225 -10.68 -3.50 -15.03
N TYR A 226 -11.14 -2.95 -13.90
CA TYR A 226 -12.47 -3.25 -13.36
C TYR A 226 -13.61 -2.86 -14.31
N HIS A 227 -13.47 -1.75 -15.05
CA HIS A 227 -14.55 -1.20 -15.87
C HIS A 227 -14.43 -1.43 -17.39
N VAL A 228 -13.25 -1.84 -17.89
CA VAL A 228 -13.02 -2.06 -19.33
C VAL A 228 -12.67 -3.52 -19.60
N VAL A 229 -11.75 -4.10 -18.82
CA VAL A 229 -11.22 -5.45 -19.09
C VAL A 229 -12.13 -6.52 -18.51
N ASN A 230 -12.49 -6.44 -17.23
CA ASN A 230 -13.30 -7.46 -16.56
C ASN A 230 -14.69 -7.66 -17.20
N PRO A 231 -15.45 -6.60 -17.55
CA PRO A 231 -16.76 -6.76 -18.18
C PRO A 231 -16.68 -7.48 -19.54
N ALA A 232 -15.57 -7.32 -20.28
CA ALA A 232 -15.37 -7.97 -21.57
C ALA A 232 -15.21 -9.51 -21.47
N PHE A 233 -15.08 -10.06 -20.26
CA PHE A 233 -15.00 -11.49 -19.98
C PHE A 233 -16.10 -12.00 -19.04
N GLU A 234 -17.16 -11.21 -18.78
CA GLU A 234 -18.24 -11.59 -17.85
C GLU A 234 -18.96 -12.88 -18.28
N HIS A 235 -19.01 -13.18 -19.59
CA HIS A 235 -19.59 -14.43 -20.13
C HIS A 235 -18.86 -15.69 -19.65
N HIS A 236 -17.64 -15.58 -19.13
CA HIS A 236 -16.87 -16.67 -18.52
C HIS A 236 -16.92 -16.65 -16.98
N ALA A 237 -18.08 -16.33 -16.40
CA ALA A 237 -18.27 -16.11 -14.95
C ALA A 237 -17.62 -17.16 -14.04
N THR A 238 -17.71 -18.44 -14.38
CA THR A 238 -17.08 -19.52 -13.58
C THR A 238 -15.56 -19.36 -13.57
N LEU A 239 -14.92 -19.06 -14.70
CA LEU A 239 -13.48 -18.88 -14.79
C LEU A 239 -13.04 -17.60 -14.08
N THR A 240 -13.74 -16.49 -14.31
CA THR A 240 -13.42 -15.19 -13.70
C THR A 240 -13.62 -15.19 -12.19
N SER A 241 -14.50 -16.05 -11.64
CA SER A 241 -14.75 -16.12 -10.18
C SER A 241 -13.55 -16.53 -9.34
N TRP A 242 -12.69 -17.42 -9.84
CA TRP A 242 -11.55 -17.95 -9.08
C TRP A 242 -10.20 -17.56 -9.69
N TYR A 243 -10.05 -17.66 -11.02
CA TYR A 243 -8.74 -17.52 -11.64
C TYR A 243 -8.22 -16.10 -11.57
N TRP A 244 -9.11 -15.10 -11.49
CA TRP A 244 -8.72 -13.70 -11.53
C TRP A 244 -7.59 -13.39 -10.53
N ALA A 245 -7.72 -13.77 -9.26
CA ALA A 245 -6.71 -13.48 -8.22
C ALA A 245 -5.60 -14.54 -8.09
N VAL A 246 -5.66 -15.67 -8.81
CA VAL A 246 -4.65 -16.74 -8.73
C VAL A 246 -3.25 -16.26 -9.15
N PRO A 247 -3.06 -15.60 -10.32
CA PRO A 247 -1.75 -15.07 -10.72
C PRO A 247 -1.17 -14.08 -9.71
N TYR A 248 -2.00 -13.23 -9.12
CA TYR A 248 -1.61 -12.28 -8.08
C TYR A 248 -1.03 -13.00 -6.86
N VAL A 249 -1.77 -13.99 -6.33
CA VAL A 249 -1.34 -14.79 -5.18
C VAL A 249 -0.07 -15.59 -5.50
N ALA A 250 0.01 -16.19 -6.70
CA ALA A 250 1.16 -16.97 -7.13
C ALA A 250 2.45 -16.13 -7.19
N VAL A 251 2.38 -14.92 -7.76
CA VAL A 251 3.54 -14.02 -7.82
C VAL A 251 3.96 -13.59 -6.41
N ILE A 252 3.04 -13.22 -5.52
CA ILE A 252 3.41 -12.83 -4.15
C ILE A 252 4.02 -14.01 -3.39
N LEU A 253 3.53 -15.24 -3.58
CA LEU A 253 4.13 -16.44 -3.00
C LEU A 253 5.57 -16.64 -3.48
N ILE A 254 5.82 -16.49 -4.79
CA ILE A 254 7.18 -16.53 -5.37
C ILE A 254 8.06 -15.45 -4.71
N LEU A 255 7.61 -14.20 -4.72
CA LEU A 255 8.40 -13.09 -4.18
C LEU A 255 8.67 -13.21 -2.68
N ARG A 256 7.73 -13.79 -1.92
CA ARG A 256 7.90 -14.10 -0.51
C ARG A 256 9.03 -15.10 -0.27
N ILE A 257 9.17 -16.12 -1.12
CA ILE A 257 10.23 -17.14 -1.00
C ILE A 257 11.61 -16.54 -1.30
N PHE A 258 11.69 -15.61 -2.25
CA PHE A 258 12.95 -15.05 -2.72
C PHE A 258 13.31 -13.67 -2.13
N SER A 259 12.63 -13.25 -1.06
CA SER A 259 12.40 -11.83 -0.69
C SER A 259 13.64 -10.98 -0.39
N GLN A 260 14.83 -11.55 -0.18
CA GLN A 260 16.06 -10.77 0.09
C GLN A 260 16.96 -10.58 -1.16
N LYS A 261 16.81 -11.40 -2.21
CA LYS A 261 17.71 -11.34 -3.38
C LYS A 261 17.09 -10.70 -4.62
N ILE A 262 15.77 -10.69 -4.75
CA ILE A 262 15.12 -10.36 -6.04
C ILE A 262 14.41 -9.01 -6.05
N MET A 263 14.11 -8.35 -4.91
CA MET A 263 13.46 -7.02 -4.82
C MET A 263 14.35 -5.84 -5.30
N SER A 264 15.16 -6.07 -6.32
CA SER A 264 15.82 -5.05 -7.10
C SER A 264 14.82 -4.31 -8.00
N SER A 265 15.23 -3.14 -8.50
CA SER A 265 14.51 -2.38 -9.52
C SER A 265 14.13 -3.22 -10.75
N TYR A 266 14.81 -4.34 -11.01
CA TYR A 266 14.57 -5.24 -12.13
C TYR A 266 13.16 -5.87 -12.13
N ILE A 267 12.66 -6.42 -11.01
CA ILE A 267 11.30 -7.02 -11.02
C ILE A 267 10.25 -5.96 -11.33
N LEU A 268 10.45 -4.73 -10.84
CA LEU A 268 9.52 -3.64 -11.12
C LEU A 268 9.45 -3.36 -12.63
N TYR A 269 10.59 -3.40 -13.35
CA TYR A 269 10.61 -3.30 -14.81
C TYR A 269 9.93 -4.49 -15.51
N VAL A 270 10.10 -5.70 -14.99
CA VAL A 270 9.38 -6.88 -15.48
C VAL A 270 7.87 -6.69 -15.31
N ALA A 271 7.40 -6.21 -14.17
CA ALA A 271 5.98 -5.92 -13.93
C ALA A 271 5.45 -4.82 -14.87
N ILE A 272 6.25 -3.79 -15.15
CA ILE A 272 5.93 -2.73 -16.13
C ILE A 272 5.77 -3.31 -17.54
N ALA A 273 6.65 -4.23 -17.95
CA ALA A 273 6.51 -4.92 -19.22
C ALA A 273 5.25 -5.81 -19.24
N MET A 274 5.00 -6.56 -18.16
CA MET A 274 3.83 -7.45 -18.03
C MET A 274 2.51 -6.68 -18.15
N ILE A 275 2.36 -5.54 -17.45
CA ILE A 275 1.13 -4.75 -17.53
C ILE A 275 0.93 -4.18 -18.93
N GLY A 276 1.98 -3.66 -19.58
CA GLY A 276 1.90 -3.20 -20.97
C GLY A 276 1.50 -4.29 -21.95
N LEU A 277 2.16 -5.46 -21.87
CA LEU A 277 1.82 -6.63 -22.68
C LEU A 277 0.38 -7.12 -22.44
N SER A 278 -0.13 -7.02 -21.21
CA SER A 278 -1.50 -7.44 -20.91
C SER A 278 -2.55 -6.59 -21.64
N PHE A 279 -2.36 -5.27 -21.75
CA PHE A 279 -3.27 -4.38 -22.49
C PHE A 279 -3.09 -4.50 -24.00
N ILE A 280 -1.87 -4.76 -24.50
CA ILE A 280 -1.65 -5.09 -25.92
C ILE A 280 -2.38 -6.39 -26.26
N ALA A 281 -2.24 -7.42 -25.43
CA ALA A 281 -2.95 -8.68 -25.59
C ALA A 281 -4.47 -8.50 -25.50
N PHE A 282 -4.97 -7.62 -24.63
CA PHE A 282 -6.39 -7.30 -24.54
C PHE A 282 -6.96 -6.67 -25.82
N ILE A 283 -6.17 -5.92 -26.58
CA ILE A 283 -6.60 -5.38 -27.88
C ILE A 283 -6.45 -6.41 -28.98
N ALA A 284 -5.36 -7.18 -28.97
CA ALA A 284 -4.98 -8.06 -30.07
C ALA A 284 -5.70 -9.42 -30.06
N LEU A 285 -6.05 -9.93 -28.88
CA LEU A 285 -6.64 -11.26 -28.71
C LEU A 285 -8.17 -11.22 -28.67
N ASP A 286 -8.77 -12.38 -28.95
CA ASP A 286 -10.21 -12.57 -28.86
C ASP A 286 -10.72 -12.62 -27.40
N ARG A 287 -12.03 -12.79 -27.23
CA ARG A 287 -12.69 -12.91 -25.91
C ARG A 287 -12.85 -14.37 -25.46
N SER A 288 -11.90 -15.23 -25.85
CA SER A 288 -11.88 -16.64 -25.45
C SER A 288 -11.32 -16.83 -24.03
N ALA A 289 -11.53 -18.02 -23.47
CA ALA A 289 -10.97 -18.40 -22.17
C ALA A 289 -9.43 -18.39 -22.19
N ILE A 290 -8.79 -18.81 -23.29
CA ILE A 290 -7.33 -18.83 -23.45
C ILE A 290 -6.78 -17.39 -23.39
N SER A 291 -7.43 -16.47 -24.09
CA SER A 291 -7.07 -15.06 -24.07
C SER A 291 -7.22 -14.46 -22.68
N TYR A 292 -8.29 -14.82 -21.95
CA TYR A 292 -8.44 -14.43 -20.54
C TYR A 292 -7.28 -14.94 -19.67
N PHE A 293 -6.86 -16.21 -19.80
CA PHE A 293 -5.71 -16.74 -19.08
C PHE A 293 -4.45 -15.89 -19.33
N ILE A 294 -4.14 -15.58 -20.58
CA ILE A 294 -2.95 -14.79 -20.94
C ILE A 294 -3.02 -13.38 -20.36
N ILE A 295 -4.12 -12.67 -20.63
CA ILE A 295 -4.31 -11.27 -20.24
C ILE A 295 -4.32 -11.15 -18.72
N ASN A 296 -5.14 -11.96 -18.03
CA ASN A 296 -5.28 -11.92 -16.58
C ASN A 296 -3.98 -12.31 -15.87
N THR A 297 -3.24 -13.31 -16.38
CA THR A 297 -1.98 -13.72 -15.74
C THR A 297 -0.93 -12.62 -15.78
N LEU A 298 -0.76 -11.97 -16.94
CA LEU A 298 0.16 -10.85 -17.08
C LEU A 298 -0.26 -9.67 -16.20
N MET A 299 -1.54 -9.32 -16.24
CA MET A 299 -2.08 -8.17 -15.54
C MET A 299 -2.03 -8.35 -14.01
N LEU A 300 -2.65 -9.40 -13.47
CA LEU A 300 -2.74 -9.62 -12.02
C LEU A 300 -1.40 -10.05 -11.42
N GLY A 301 -0.56 -10.75 -12.20
CA GLY A 301 0.83 -10.98 -11.83
C GLY A 301 1.60 -9.68 -11.63
N SER A 302 1.43 -8.69 -12.53
CA SER A 302 2.08 -7.38 -12.39
C SER A 302 1.58 -6.62 -11.15
N TYR A 303 0.28 -6.63 -10.86
CA TYR A 303 -0.29 -6.01 -9.66
C TYR A 303 0.24 -6.67 -8.37
N GLY A 304 0.46 -7.99 -8.37
CA GLY A 304 1.07 -8.68 -7.23
C GLY A 304 2.48 -8.20 -6.92
N VAL A 305 3.30 -7.95 -7.95
CA VAL A 305 4.63 -7.33 -7.78
C VAL A 305 4.50 -5.94 -7.17
N TYR A 306 3.63 -5.11 -7.74
CA TYR A 306 3.49 -3.71 -7.36
C TYR A 306 2.97 -3.53 -5.95
N ASP A 307 1.94 -4.29 -5.57
CA ASP A 307 1.41 -4.25 -4.21
C ASP A 307 2.48 -4.64 -3.21
N LEU A 308 3.20 -5.74 -3.43
CA LEU A 308 4.24 -6.16 -2.49
C LEU A 308 5.38 -5.13 -2.40
N PHE A 309 5.73 -4.49 -3.52
CA PHE A 309 6.68 -3.38 -3.55
C PHE A 309 6.16 -2.17 -2.74
N PHE A 310 4.89 -1.79 -2.90
CA PHE A 310 4.28 -0.70 -2.13
C PHE A 310 4.27 -1.00 -0.63
N TRP A 311 3.86 -2.20 -0.27
CA TRP A 311 3.84 -2.65 1.12
C TRP A 311 5.24 -2.73 1.74
N SER A 312 6.27 -3.05 0.95
CA SER A 312 7.67 -2.97 1.38
C SER A 312 8.07 -1.54 1.73
N ILE A 313 7.80 -0.59 0.83
CA ILE A 313 8.11 0.83 1.03
C ILE A 313 7.32 1.41 2.20
N PHE A 314 6.03 1.08 2.32
CA PHE A 314 5.24 1.45 3.49
C PHE A 314 5.89 0.93 4.76
N GLY A 315 6.24 -0.36 4.79
CA GLY A 315 6.92 -0.98 5.91
C GLY A 315 8.17 -0.21 6.33
N GLU A 316 9.01 0.19 5.39
CA GLU A 316 10.21 1.00 5.68
C GLU A 316 9.85 2.39 6.23
N MET A 317 8.85 3.03 5.66
CA MET A 317 8.38 4.36 6.05
C MET A 317 7.84 4.42 7.49
N LEU A 318 7.27 3.32 8.00
CA LEU A 318 6.68 3.28 9.35
C LEU A 318 7.67 3.61 10.46
N ASP A 319 8.98 3.43 10.23
CA ASP A 319 10.01 3.78 11.22
C ASP A 319 10.34 5.27 11.24
N TYR A 320 10.01 6.00 10.18
CA TYR A 320 10.40 7.39 10.01
C TYR A 320 9.28 8.39 10.35
N HIS A 321 8.05 7.93 10.55
CA HIS A 321 6.94 8.78 10.97
C HIS A 321 6.41 8.38 12.35
N LYS A 322 6.00 9.39 13.14
CA LYS A 322 5.46 9.20 14.50
C LYS A 322 4.16 8.40 14.49
N ASN A 323 3.28 8.64 13.52
CA ASN A 323 2.01 7.93 13.39
C ASN A 323 2.04 6.92 12.22
N PRO A 324 2.13 5.60 12.49
CA PRO A 324 2.05 4.53 11.49
C PRO A 324 0.74 4.55 10.67
N ALA A 325 -0.39 4.86 11.31
CA ALA A 325 -1.68 4.89 10.63
C ALA A 325 -1.74 6.00 9.58
N LYS A 326 -1.06 7.13 9.81
CA LYS A 326 -0.99 8.20 8.82
C LYS A 326 -0.32 7.74 7.53
N ILE A 327 0.82 7.02 7.62
CA ILE A 327 1.54 6.55 6.43
C ILE A 327 0.68 5.59 5.63
N LEU A 328 0.13 4.55 6.27
CA LEU A 328 -0.72 3.58 5.56
C LEU A 328 -1.99 4.25 5.05
N GLY A 329 -2.63 5.10 5.86
CA GLY A 329 -3.86 5.81 5.47
C GLY A 329 -3.66 6.70 4.25
N THR A 330 -2.67 7.61 4.27
CA THR A 330 -2.43 8.49 3.11
C THR A 330 -1.89 7.71 1.91
N GLY A 331 -1.04 6.71 2.14
CA GLY A 331 -0.50 5.87 1.08
C GLY A 331 -1.53 5.01 0.36
N LEU A 332 -2.35 4.26 1.11
CA LEU A 332 -3.42 3.45 0.53
C LEU A 332 -4.57 4.31 -0.01
N SER A 333 -4.78 5.52 0.53
CA SER A 333 -5.71 6.47 -0.09
C SER A 333 -5.24 6.87 -1.49
N ALA A 334 -3.93 7.03 -1.72
CA ALA A 334 -3.39 7.28 -3.07
C ALA A 334 -3.67 6.10 -4.03
N ASN A 335 -3.62 4.85 -3.52
CA ASN A 335 -4.00 3.66 -4.29
C ASN A 335 -5.49 3.71 -4.68
N VAL A 336 -6.37 3.89 -3.70
CA VAL A 336 -7.82 3.96 -3.96
C VAL A 336 -8.18 5.15 -4.86
N LEU A 337 -7.50 6.29 -4.74
CA LEU A 337 -7.68 7.43 -5.63
C LEU A 337 -7.38 7.08 -7.08
N GLY A 338 -6.30 6.35 -7.34
CA GLY A 338 -5.98 5.89 -8.70
C GLY A 338 -7.04 4.92 -9.22
N ILE A 339 -7.49 3.95 -8.41
CA ILE A 339 -8.56 3.01 -8.78
C ILE A 339 -9.85 3.76 -9.13
N VAL A 340 -10.29 4.71 -8.29
CA VAL A 340 -11.49 5.52 -8.53
C VAL A 340 -11.34 6.38 -9.79
N ALA A 341 -10.19 7.04 -9.98
CA ALA A 341 -9.93 7.83 -11.18
C ALA A 341 -9.97 6.97 -12.44
N GLY A 342 -9.32 5.80 -12.43
CA GLY A 342 -9.35 4.84 -13.53
C GLY A 342 -10.76 4.30 -13.80
N GLY A 343 -11.54 4.03 -12.75
CA GLY A 343 -12.92 3.57 -12.88
C GLY A 343 -13.86 4.63 -13.44
N LEU A 344 -13.72 5.89 -13.02
CA LEU A 344 -14.46 7.02 -13.61
C LEU A 344 -14.12 7.22 -15.09
N ILE A 345 -12.84 7.12 -15.45
CA ILE A 345 -12.39 7.17 -16.85
C ILE A 345 -13.00 5.99 -17.63
N GLY A 346 -12.89 4.76 -17.12
CA GLY A 346 -13.43 3.56 -17.76
C GLY A 346 -14.94 3.63 -17.96
N ASN A 347 -15.68 4.04 -16.94
CA ASN A 347 -17.13 4.17 -17.01
C ASN A 347 -17.57 5.25 -18.01
N SER A 348 -16.89 6.40 -18.03
CA SER A 348 -17.17 7.45 -19.01
C SER A 348 -16.88 7.01 -20.44
N LEU A 349 -15.87 6.16 -20.66
CA LEU A 349 -15.56 5.58 -21.97
C LEU A 349 -16.66 4.61 -22.44
N MET A 350 -17.20 3.80 -21.53
CA MET A 350 -18.27 2.85 -21.83
C MET A 350 -19.62 3.54 -22.06
N ALA A 351 -19.95 4.57 -21.26
CA ALA A 351 -21.23 5.26 -21.32
C ALA A 351 -21.41 6.12 -22.58
N ASN A 352 -20.33 6.75 -23.06
CA ASN A 352 -20.46 7.79 -24.08
C ASN A 352 -20.43 7.30 -25.53
N ASN A 353 -20.16 6.01 -25.81
CA ASN A 353 -20.09 5.43 -27.17
C ASN A 353 -19.59 6.46 -28.22
N LEU A 354 -18.53 7.21 -27.90
CA LEU A 354 -18.09 8.30 -28.75
C LEU A 354 -17.69 7.67 -30.09
N TYR A 355 -18.46 8.03 -31.13
CA TYR A 355 -18.70 7.33 -32.40
C TYR A 355 -17.46 7.01 -33.27
N SER A 356 -16.23 7.03 -32.75
CA SER A 356 -15.02 6.77 -33.54
C SER A 356 -13.84 6.11 -32.82
N ILE A 357 -13.82 6.01 -31.48
CA ILE A 357 -12.65 5.47 -30.77
C ILE A 357 -13.06 4.31 -29.86
N ASN A 358 -12.52 3.12 -30.15
CA ASN A 358 -12.72 1.91 -29.36
C ASN A 358 -12.26 2.18 -27.90
N PRO A 359 -13.11 2.00 -26.86
CA PRO A 359 -12.75 2.21 -25.46
C PRO A 359 -11.44 1.53 -25.03
N SER A 360 -11.14 0.38 -25.66
CA SER A 360 -9.90 -0.37 -25.46
C SER A 360 -8.65 0.42 -25.89
N LEU A 361 -8.72 1.21 -26.97
CA LEU A 361 -7.61 2.04 -27.46
C LEU A 361 -7.33 3.23 -26.53
N PHE A 362 -8.37 3.83 -25.95
CA PHE A 362 -8.21 4.88 -24.94
C PHE A 362 -7.59 4.34 -23.65
N ALA A 363 -8.08 3.19 -23.15
CA ALA A 363 -7.48 2.53 -22.00
C ALA A 363 -5.99 2.23 -22.25
N PHE A 364 -5.65 1.76 -23.45
CA PHE A 364 -4.26 1.55 -23.85
C PHE A 364 -3.43 2.83 -23.90
N ALA A 365 -3.98 3.96 -24.36
CA ALA A 365 -3.28 5.24 -24.33
C ALA A 365 -2.93 5.68 -22.90
N VAL A 366 -3.87 5.54 -21.96
CA VAL A 366 -3.63 5.81 -20.52
C VAL A 366 -2.54 4.90 -19.97
N VAL A 367 -2.59 3.60 -20.32
CA VAL A 367 -1.56 2.63 -19.92
C VAL A 367 -0.20 3.03 -20.49
N CYS A 368 -0.09 3.38 -21.77
CA CYS A 368 1.16 3.83 -22.39
C CYS A 368 1.76 5.06 -21.68
N VAL A 369 0.94 6.05 -21.33
CA VAL A 369 1.40 7.21 -20.54
C VAL A 369 1.91 6.75 -19.17
N SER A 370 1.19 5.85 -18.49
CA SER A 370 1.65 5.31 -17.21
C SER A 370 3.00 4.58 -17.36
N LEU A 371 3.18 3.76 -18.39
CA LEU A 371 4.40 3.00 -18.66
C LEU A 371 5.62 3.89 -18.91
N VAL A 372 5.44 5.07 -19.52
CA VAL A 372 6.53 6.03 -19.73
C VAL A 372 6.94 6.71 -18.43
N LEU A 373 5.95 7.01 -17.57
CA LEU A 373 6.19 7.71 -16.29
C LEU A 373 6.82 6.80 -15.23
N LEU A 374 6.48 5.49 -15.23
CA LEU A 374 6.91 4.55 -14.20
C LEU A 374 8.44 4.39 -14.07
N PRO A 375 9.23 4.19 -15.15
CA PRO A 375 10.70 4.09 -15.08
C PRO A 375 11.35 5.34 -14.50
N LEU A 376 10.88 6.52 -14.93
CA LEU A 376 11.40 7.80 -14.47
C LEU A 376 11.17 7.93 -12.96
N LEU A 377 9.93 7.71 -12.54
CA LEU A 377 9.54 7.86 -11.15
C LEU A 377 10.20 6.81 -10.24
N ASN A 378 10.38 5.57 -10.72
CA ASN A 378 11.14 4.54 -10.00
C ASN A 378 12.61 4.95 -9.80
N LYS A 379 13.27 5.48 -10.84
CA LYS A 379 14.66 5.95 -10.73
C LYS A 379 14.77 7.03 -9.65
N TYR A 380 13.90 8.04 -9.69
CA TYR A 380 13.87 9.10 -8.69
C TYR A 380 13.57 8.57 -7.27
N LEU A 381 12.58 7.68 -7.14
CA LEU A 381 12.22 7.09 -5.84
C LEU A 381 13.37 6.28 -5.24
N SER A 382 14.06 5.48 -6.07
CA SER A 382 15.22 4.69 -5.66
C SER A 382 16.36 5.57 -5.17
N THR A 383 16.68 6.66 -5.89
CA THR A 383 17.70 7.64 -5.45
C THR A 383 17.32 8.29 -4.13
N LEU A 384 16.04 8.68 -3.97
CA LEU A 384 15.59 9.27 -2.70
C LEU A 384 15.71 8.27 -1.56
N LEU A 385 15.23 7.03 -1.71
CA LEU A 385 15.33 5.98 -0.68
C LEU A 385 16.77 5.71 -0.25
N LYS A 386 17.71 5.61 -1.20
CA LYS A 386 19.16 5.51 -0.90
C LYS A 386 19.66 6.70 -0.09
N GLY A 387 19.25 7.91 -0.47
CA GLY A 387 19.57 9.12 0.30
C GLY A 387 19.06 9.05 1.75
N TYR A 388 17.80 8.67 1.96
CA TYR A 388 17.22 8.56 3.30
C TYR A 388 17.87 7.46 4.16
N THR A 389 18.09 6.27 3.60
CA THR A 389 18.75 5.16 4.30
C THR A 389 20.18 5.53 4.70
N PHE A 390 20.93 6.19 3.83
CA PHE A 390 22.25 6.72 4.17
C PHE A 390 22.19 7.74 5.30
N LEU A 391 21.33 8.77 5.20
CA LEU A 391 21.27 9.86 6.19
C LEU A 391 20.87 9.34 7.57
N THR A 392 19.95 8.38 7.61
CA THR A 392 19.51 7.76 8.86
C THR A 392 20.59 6.87 9.48
N ALA A 393 21.30 6.09 8.67
CA ALA A 393 22.49 5.37 9.14
C ALA A 393 23.55 6.35 9.66
N PHE A 394 23.82 7.43 8.92
CA PHE A 394 24.82 8.44 9.27
C PHE A 394 24.51 9.13 10.61
N VAL A 395 23.26 9.54 10.84
CA VAL A 395 22.84 10.19 12.09
C VAL A 395 22.94 9.26 13.31
N VAL A 396 22.71 7.95 13.13
CA VAL A 396 22.79 6.95 14.22
C VAL A 396 24.23 6.54 14.52
N MET A 397 25.17 6.75 13.59
CA MET A 397 26.59 6.44 13.83
C MET A 397 27.16 7.32 14.97
N PRO A 398 28.09 6.80 15.79
CA PRO A 398 28.81 7.60 16.77
C PRO A 398 29.50 8.81 16.13
N GLU A 399 29.53 9.96 16.82
CA GLU A 399 30.07 11.23 16.29
C GLU A 399 31.52 11.08 15.76
N PHE A 400 32.36 10.28 16.42
CA PHE A 400 33.73 10.06 15.95
C PHE A 400 33.79 9.41 14.56
N LYS A 401 32.84 8.52 14.23
CA LYS A 401 32.75 7.90 12.90
C LYS A 401 32.25 8.91 11.87
N GLN A 402 31.23 9.72 12.22
CA GLN A 402 30.74 10.80 11.35
C GLN A 402 31.87 11.76 10.99
N ASN A 403 32.61 12.25 11.99
CA ASN A 403 33.73 13.16 11.79
C ASN A 403 34.83 12.51 10.94
N SER A 404 35.20 11.26 11.21
CA SER A 404 36.22 10.56 10.40
C SER A 404 35.82 10.40 8.92
N GLN A 405 34.52 10.24 8.62
CA GLN A 405 34.05 10.18 7.24
C GLN A 405 34.10 11.55 6.58
N ILE A 406 33.68 12.59 7.29
CA ILE A 406 33.77 13.98 6.84
C ILE A 406 35.22 14.41 6.61
N ASP A 407 36.16 13.99 7.47
CA ASP A 407 37.58 14.30 7.33
C ASP A 407 38.12 13.76 6.00
N LYS A 408 37.84 12.49 5.67
CA LYS A 408 38.23 11.87 4.39
C LYS A 408 37.67 12.60 3.18
N ILE A 409 36.42 13.07 3.27
CA ILE A 409 35.76 13.82 2.19
C ILE A 409 36.35 15.23 2.09
N SER A 410 36.63 15.85 3.23
CA SER A 410 37.23 17.17 3.34
C SER A 410 38.60 17.21 2.69
N GLU A 411 39.43 16.20 2.94
CA GLU A 411 40.75 16.04 2.29
C GLU A 411 40.60 15.82 0.79
N TYR A 412 39.68 14.96 0.36
CA TYR A 412 39.46 14.69 -1.07
C TYR A 412 38.98 15.92 -1.84
N GLY A 413 38.10 16.73 -1.26
CA GLY A 413 37.53 17.92 -1.89
C GLY A 413 38.24 19.23 -1.58
N ASN A 414 39.31 19.21 -0.77
CA ASN A 414 39.94 20.40 -0.20
C ASN A 414 38.90 21.38 0.40
N LEU A 415 38.00 20.85 1.24
CA LEU A 415 37.01 21.67 1.92
C LEU A 415 37.67 22.52 3.02
N SER A 416 37.24 23.77 3.13
CA SER A 416 37.54 24.61 4.30
C SER A 416 36.79 24.11 5.53
N GLU A 417 37.23 24.50 6.72
CA GLU A 417 36.55 24.13 7.97
C GLU A 417 35.06 24.52 8.00
N ARG A 418 34.69 25.64 7.39
CA ARG A 418 33.27 26.05 7.27
C ARG A 418 32.49 25.19 6.29
N GLU A 419 33.07 24.86 5.14
CA GLU A 419 32.44 23.95 4.17
C GLU A 419 32.30 22.54 4.77
N LYS A 420 33.29 22.09 5.54
CA LYS A 420 33.26 20.83 6.27
C LYS A 420 32.12 20.77 7.28
N GLN A 421 31.95 21.81 8.09
CA GLN A 421 30.81 21.95 9.03
C GLN A 421 29.46 21.90 8.28
N VAL A 422 29.34 22.67 7.19
CA VAL A 422 28.12 22.68 6.37
C VAL A 422 27.88 21.28 5.76
N ALA A 423 28.90 20.62 5.22
CA ALA A 423 28.81 19.28 4.64
C ALA A 423 28.37 18.23 5.67
N LEU A 424 28.92 18.25 6.89
CA LEU A 424 28.48 17.38 7.99
C LEU A 424 26.99 17.56 8.28
N LEU A 425 26.52 18.80 8.42
CA LEU A 425 25.12 19.08 8.73
C LEU A 425 24.18 18.73 7.56
N LEU A 426 24.64 18.88 6.31
CA LEU A 426 23.92 18.35 5.14
C LEU A 426 23.80 16.83 5.23
N LEU A 427 24.88 16.11 5.51
CA LEU A 427 24.90 14.64 5.65
C LEU A 427 24.14 14.14 6.90
N GLN A 428 23.80 15.02 7.83
CA GLN A 428 22.90 14.73 8.95
C GLN A 428 21.41 14.95 8.65
N GLY A 429 21.03 15.41 7.45
CA GLY A 429 19.61 15.64 7.14
C GLY A 429 19.15 17.09 7.14
N LYS A 430 19.94 18.03 7.67
CA LYS A 430 19.45 19.34 8.09
C LYS A 430 19.07 20.23 6.91
N THR A 431 18.03 21.05 7.09
CA THR A 431 17.61 22.05 6.11
C THR A 431 18.53 23.27 6.16
N TYR A 432 18.60 24.07 5.10
CA TYR A 432 19.46 25.27 5.07
C TYR A 432 19.14 26.24 6.20
N LYS A 433 17.86 26.38 6.55
CA LYS A 433 17.40 27.13 7.72
C LYS A 433 17.95 26.59 9.04
N THR A 434 17.95 25.28 9.23
CA THR A 434 18.47 24.64 10.44
C THR A 434 19.99 24.81 10.52
N ILE A 435 20.70 24.61 9.41
CA ILE A 435 22.14 24.80 9.30
C ILE A 435 22.52 26.25 9.62
N ALA A 436 21.78 27.21 9.06
CA ALA A 436 21.95 28.64 9.32
C ALA A 436 21.81 28.96 10.81
N GLY A 437 20.79 28.41 11.47
CA GLY A 437 20.58 28.55 12.91
C GLY A 437 21.71 27.95 13.76
N GLU A 438 22.18 26.74 13.44
CA GLU A 438 23.23 26.05 14.21
C GLU A 438 24.62 26.65 14.02
N LEU A 439 24.92 27.13 12.82
CA LEU A 439 26.21 27.75 12.51
C LEU A 439 26.22 29.27 12.76
N PHE A 440 25.09 29.84 13.19
CA PHE A 440 24.88 31.28 13.40
C PHE A 440 25.23 32.13 12.17
N ILE A 441 24.76 31.69 10.99
CA ILE A 441 24.96 32.36 9.69
C ILE A 441 23.64 32.54 8.95
N SER A 442 23.61 33.34 7.89
CA SER A 442 22.40 33.49 7.07
C SER A 442 22.16 32.27 6.17
N GLU A 443 20.89 32.01 5.79
CA GLU A 443 20.57 30.97 4.80
C GLU A 443 21.26 31.20 3.45
N ASN A 444 21.50 32.45 3.06
CA ASN A 444 22.24 32.79 1.85
C ASN A 444 23.72 32.41 1.96
N THR A 445 24.31 32.55 3.14
CA THR A 445 25.68 32.09 3.43
C THR A 445 25.76 30.56 3.37
N VAL A 446 24.75 29.85 3.87
CA VAL A 446 24.66 28.39 3.71
C VAL A 446 24.60 28.01 2.23
N LYS A 447 23.73 28.66 1.42
CA LYS A 447 23.65 28.42 -0.03
C LYS A 447 25.00 28.65 -0.73
N TYR A 448 25.74 29.68 -0.33
CA TYR A 448 27.07 29.95 -0.84
C TYR A 448 28.04 28.79 -0.54
N TYR A 449 28.13 28.34 0.72
CA TYR A 449 28.99 27.20 1.07
C TYR A 449 28.56 25.91 0.36
N VAL A 450 27.26 25.64 0.25
CA VAL A 450 26.74 24.49 -0.49
C VAL A 450 27.16 24.55 -1.96
N LYS A 451 27.06 25.72 -2.60
CA LYS A 451 27.50 25.91 -4.00
C LYS A 451 28.99 25.63 -4.16
N ASN A 452 29.83 26.10 -3.23
CA ASN A 452 31.27 25.85 -3.26
C ASN A 452 31.61 24.37 -3.05
N ILE A 453 30.96 23.71 -2.08
CA ILE A 453 31.09 22.27 -1.83
C ILE A 453 30.76 21.51 -3.13
N TYR A 454 29.63 21.81 -3.75
CA TYR A 454 29.19 21.17 -4.99
C TYR A 454 30.17 21.40 -6.13
N SER A 455 30.68 22.63 -6.28
CA SER A 455 31.70 22.95 -7.27
C SER A 455 33.01 22.19 -7.04
N LYS A 456 33.47 22.05 -5.79
CA LYS A 456 34.72 21.35 -5.45
C LYS A 456 34.65 19.85 -5.73
N PHE A 457 33.49 19.25 -5.55
CA PHE A 457 33.24 17.84 -5.87
C PHE A 457 32.75 17.61 -7.30
N ASN A 458 32.55 18.68 -8.08
CA ASN A 458 31.94 18.63 -9.42
C ASN A 458 30.58 17.89 -9.43
N ILE A 459 29.76 18.17 -8.43
CA ILE A 459 28.40 17.64 -8.28
C ILE A 459 27.39 18.77 -8.37
N GLN A 460 26.12 18.44 -8.59
CA GLN A 460 25.04 19.42 -8.72
C GLN A 460 23.99 19.32 -7.61
N SER A 461 24.03 18.25 -6.81
CA SER A 461 22.97 17.96 -5.87
C SER A 461 23.48 17.36 -4.56
N ARG A 462 22.65 17.50 -3.52
CA ARG A 462 22.86 16.83 -2.23
C ARG A 462 22.84 15.31 -2.37
N ALA A 463 22.03 14.78 -3.29
CA ALA A 463 21.95 13.35 -3.56
C ALA A 463 23.29 12.82 -4.08
N GLU A 464 23.91 13.53 -5.02
CA GLU A 464 25.27 13.17 -5.51
C GLU A 464 26.33 13.29 -4.41
N LEU A 465 26.21 14.25 -3.49
CA LEU A 465 27.10 14.32 -2.33
C LEU A 465 26.94 13.05 -1.48
N ILE A 466 25.71 12.64 -1.17
CA ILE A 466 25.42 11.42 -0.41
C ILE A 466 25.95 10.18 -1.13
N ASP A 467 25.70 10.05 -2.43
CA ASP A 467 26.17 8.93 -3.23
C ASP A 467 27.70 8.84 -3.22
N MET A 468 28.40 9.97 -3.35
CA MET A 468 29.87 10.02 -3.27
C MET A 468 30.39 9.56 -1.90
N VAL A 469 29.71 9.89 -0.80
CA VAL A 469 30.10 9.41 0.53
C VAL A 469 29.80 7.92 0.69
N ALA A 470 28.64 7.47 0.19
CA ALA A 470 28.19 6.10 0.30
C ALA A 470 29.06 5.13 -0.52
N GLU A 471 29.45 5.51 -1.74
CA GLU A 471 30.30 4.68 -2.61
C GLU A 471 31.70 4.49 -2.04
N LYS A 472 32.26 5.48 -1.33
CA LYS A 472 33.57 5.36 -0.66
C LYS A 472 33.55 4.54 0.64
N GLN A 473 32.40 3.98 1.03
CA GLN A 473 32.31 3.04 2.17
C GLN A 473 32.55 1.58 1.76
N ASN A 474 32.40 1.25 0.47
CA ASN A 474 32.74 -0.05 -0.12
C ASN A 474 34.13 0.02 -0.75
#